data_AF-A0A5C3DYN4-F1
#
_entry.id   AF-A0A5C3DYN4-F1
#
_cell.length_a   1.000
_cell.length_b   1.000
_cell.length_c   1.000
_cell.angle_alpha   90.00
_cell.angle_beta   90.00
_cell.angle_gamma   90.00
#
_symmetry.space_group_name_H-M   'P 1'
#
loop_
_entity.id
_entity.type
_entity.pdbx_description
1 polymer ?
#
loop_
_entity_poly.entity_id
_entity_poly.type
_entity_poly.pdbx_seq_one_letter_code
_entity_poly.pdbx_strand_id
1 'polypeptide(L)'
;MGGKKISERSIKKKSGPTHPHSRRATQLARVAHRKDKLNQAKSVRNRSSNAKVDRLSTLVLMLPDDIDALPDLASVHSFVAENFLTRHEDELQELKSERRPGRPPHKRELELKEIIAKEQQEYSEGFEIPDLTSVTNVKLLRDWQGDPQALPLFRMVRISAKYPEQCKLMHPGNHKLLQIEFKQQNEATAADSTSEMDTTDSTNVQERPDFQRVGEFAQMG
;
A
#
# COMPACT_ATOMS: atom_id res chain seq x y z
N MET A 1 16.94 -5.04 -33.11
CA MET A 1 18.36 -5.08 -32.69
C MET A 1 18.66 -3.92 -31.75
N GLY A 2 18.57 -4.13 -30.43
CA GLY A 2 18.86 -3.09 -29.44
C GLY A 2 20.37 -2.81 -29.37
N GLY A 3 20.82 -1.76 -30.04
CA GLY A 3 22.24 -1.36 -30.02
C GLY A 3 22.76 -1.14 -28.59
N LYS A 4 24.06 -1.38 -28.38
CA LYS A 4 24.73 -1.21 -27.08
C LYS A 4 24.45 0.19 -26.53
N LYS A 5 23.89 0.28 -25.32
CA LYS A 5 23.57 1.55 -24.65
C LYS A 5 24.86 2.37 -24.50
N ILE A 6 24.89 3.56 -25.10
CA ILE A 6 26.02 4.48 -24.96
C ILE A 6 26.09 4.92 -23.50
N SER A 7 27.16 4.54 -22.80
CA SER A 7 27.40 4.90 -21.41
C SER A 7 28.44 6.02 -21.31
N GLU A 8 28.43 6.74 -20.20
CA GLU A 8 29.41 7.80 -19.91
C GLU A 8 30.85 7.27 -20.02
N ARG A 9 31.06 6.04 -19.52
CA ARG A 9 32.35 5.34 -19.58
C ARG A 9 32.76 4.99 -21.02
N SER A 10 31.81 4.71 -21.91
CA SER A 10 32.06 4.46 -23.33
C SER A 10 32.47 5.75 -24.07
N ILE A 11 31.83 6.88 -23.76
CA ILE A 11 32.09 8.18 -24.41
C ILE A 11 33.39 8.83 -23.90
N LYS A 12 33.72 8.65 -22.61
CA LYS A 12 34.93 9.20 -21.99
C LYS A 12 36.22 8.51 -22.44
N LYS A 13 36.16 7.23 -22.84
CA LYS A 13 37.33 6.45 -23.33
C LYS A 13 38.01 7.01 -24.59
N LYS A 14 37.30 7.79 -25.42
CA LYS A 14 37.90 8.52 -26.56
C LYS A 14 38.53 9.81 -26.04
N SER A 15 39.80 9.83 -25.65
CA SER A 15 40.41 10.97 -24.95
C SER A 15 40.50 12.23 -25.82
N GLY A 16 40.11 13.39 -25.28
CA GLY A 16 40.29 14.69 -25.91
C GLY A 16 39.33 15.75 -25.33
N PRO A 17 39.72 17.04 -25.28
CA PRO A 17 38.82 18.14 -24.94
C PRO A 17 37.55 18.10 -25.81
N THR A 18 36.39 18.27 -25.20
CA THR A 18 35.10 18.17 -25.90
C THR A 18 34.54 19.56 -26.13
N HIS A 19 34.39 19.98 -27.39
CA HIS A 19 33.76 21.25 -27.71
C HIS A 19 32.26 21.23 -27.31
N PRO A 20 31.71 22.32 -26.74
CA PRO A 20 30.32 22.37 -26.24
C PRO A 20 29.26 21.95 -27.28
N HIS A 21 29.46 22.31 -28.55
CA HIS A 21 28.53 21.98 -29.64
C HIS A 21 28.85 20.67 -30.39
N SER A 22 29.80 19.86 -29.90
CA SER A 22 30.18 18.62 -30.58
C SER A 22 29.13 17.50 -30.41
N ARG A 23 29.12 16.53 -31.34
CA ARG A 23 28.33 15.28 -31.20
C ARG A 23 28.63 14.54 -29.89
N ARG A 24 29.88 14.65 -29.42
CA ARG A 24 30.31 14.05 -28.16
C ARG A 24 29.68 14.75 -26.95
N ALA A 25 29.64 16.08 -26.95
CA ALA A 25 28.97 16.86 -25.91
C ALA A 25 27.47 16.52 -25.86
N THR A 26 26.79 16.44 -27.00
CA THR A 26 25.37 16.08 -27.04
C THR A 26 25.12 14.65 -26.56
N GLN A 27 26.01 13.70 -26.86
CA GLN A 27 25.95 12.34 -26.30
C GLN A 27 26.15 12.31 -24.79
N LEU A 28 27.11 13.07 -24.26
CA LEU A 28 27.33 13.18 -22.81
C LEU A 28 26.14 13.82 -22.10
N ALA A 29 25.57 14.89 -22.65
CA ALA A 29 24.38 15.55 -22.13
C ALA A 29 23.18 14.58 -22.07
N ARG A 30 22.95 13.78 -23.13
CA ARG A 30 21.89 12.75 -23.13
C ARG A 30 22.08 11.70 -22.04
N VAL A 31 23.32 11.27 -21.82
CA VAL A 31 23.63 10.30 -20.76
C VAL A 31 23.43 10.92 -19.37
N ALA A 32 23.85 12.18 -19.17
CA ALA A 32 23.62 12.92 -17.93
C ALA A 32 22.13 13.07 -17.64
N HIS A 33 21.33 13.59 -18.58
CA HIS A 33 19.87 13.72 -18.40
C HIS A 33 19.19 12.38 -18.10
N ARG A 34 19.63 11.29 -18.75
CA ARG A 34 19.11 9.95 -18.45
C ARG A 34 19.43 9.55 -17.00
N LYS A 35 20.65 9.80 -16.54
CA LYS A 35 21.09 9.50 -15.17
C LYS A 35 20.28 10.33 -14.18
N ASP A 36 20.07 11.61 -14.44
CA ASP A 36 19.28 12.51 -13.60
C ASP A 36 17.83 12.01 -13.48
N LYS A 37 17.20 11.64 -14.59
CA LYS A 37 15.85 11.07 -14.59
C LYS A 37 15.77 9.76 -13.80
N LEU A 38 16.77 8.88 -13.93
CA LEU A 38 16.82 7.64 -13.16
C LEU A 38 17.03 7.90 -11.66
N ASN A 39 17.87 8.86 -11.30
CA ASN A 39 18.10 9.25 -9.91
C ASN A 39 16.86 9.89 -9.30
N GLN A 40 16.16 10.75 -10.06
CA GLN A 40 14.89 11.34 -9.64
C GLN A 40 13.83 10.25 -9.40
N ALA A 41 13.69 9.29 -10.33
CA ALA A 41 12.76 8.17 -10.17
C ALA A 41 13.10 7.32 -8.94
N LYS A 42 14.39 7.05 -8.69
CA LYS A 42 14.85 6.36 -7.47
C LYS A 42 14.52 7.15 -6.21
N SER A 43 14.76 8.47 -6.21
CA SER A 43 14.46 9.34 -5.08
C SER A 43 12.97 9.37 -4.75
N VAL A 44 12.10 9.46 -5.77
CA VAL A 44 10.64 9.41 -5.60
C VAL A 44 10.20 8.07 -5.01
N ARG A 45 10.73 6.95 -5.54
CA ARG A 45 10.43 5.61 -5.00
C ARG A 45 10.91 5.44 -3.56
N ASN A 46 12.11 5.90 -3.24
CA ASN A 46 12.65 5.80 -1.89
C ASN A 46 11.85 6.68 -0.91
N ARG A 47 11.37 7.85 -1.36
CA ARG A 47 10.51 8.71 -0.54
C ARG A 47 9.19 8.01 -0.22
N SER A 48 8.55 7.36 -1.20
CA SER A 48 7.29 6.65 -0.94
C SER A 48 7.50 5.40 -0.07
N SER A 49 8.57 4.63 -0.28
CA SER A 49 8.88 3.49 0.59
C SER A 49 9.18 3.93 2.02
N ASN A 50 9.97 4.99 2.19
CA ASN A 50 10.30 5.51 3.52
C ASN A 50 9.07 6.07 4.23
N ALA A 51 8.16 6.73 3.52
CA ALA A 51 6.89 7.18 4.11
C ALA A 51 6.02 6.00 4.59
N LYS A 52 6.02 4.88 3.86
CA LYS A 52 5.36 3.65 4.33
C LYS A 52 6.05 3.08 5.57
N VAL A 53 7.38 3.08 5.58
CA VAL A 53 8.14 2.59 6.74
C VAL A 53 7.85 3.41 7.98
N ASP A 54 7.89 4.74 7.86
CA ASP A 54 7.62 5.67 8.94
C ASP A 54 6.20 5.49 9.50
N ARG A 55 5.20 5.32 8.62
CA ARG A 55 3.83 4.99 9.02
C ARG A 55 3.74 3.69 9.81
N LEU A 56 4.32 2.60 9.30
CA LEU A 56 4.26 1.31 9.99
C LEU A 56 4.96 1.37 11.34
N SER A 57 6.14 2.00 11.38
CA SER A 57 6.94 2.14 12.60
C SER A 57 6.19 2.97 13.65
N THR A 58 5.58 4.09 13.26
CA THR A 58 4.78 4.93 14.15
C THR A 58 3.56 4.19 14.69
N LEU A 59 2.83 3.43 13.87
CA LEU A 59 1.70 2.61 14.32
C LEU A 59 2.13 1.55 15.34
N VAL A 60 3.25 0.86 15.11
CA VAL A 60 3.77 -0.16 16.03
C VAL A 60 4.24 0.47 17.35
N LEU A 61 4.93 1.61 17.29
CA LEU A 61 5.39 2.33 18.49
C LEU A 61 4.25 2.89 19.34
N MET A 62 3.11 3.22 18.72
CA MET A 62 1.92 3.68 19.44
C MET A 62 1.09 2.55 20.02
N LEU A 63 1.29 1.31 19.56
CA LEU A 63 0.56 0.16 20.05
C LEU A 63 1.12 -0.27 21.42
N PRO A 64 0.30 -0.40 22.47
CA PRO A 64 0.77 -0.84 23.79
C PRO A 64 1.53 -2.17 23.71
N ASP A 65 2.64 -2.31 24.42
CA ASP A 65 3.49 -3.51 24.37
C ASP A 65 2.79 -4.77 24.89
N ASP A 66 1.80 -4.60 25.76
CA ASP A 66 1.02 -5.70 26.35
C ASP A 66 0.01 -6.31 25.36
N ILE A 67 -0.23 -5.66 24.22
CA ILE A 67 -1.24 -6.08 23.25
C ILE A 67 -0.57 -6.78 22.06
N ASP A 68 -0.87 -8.08 21.94
CA ASP A 68 -0.42 -8.94 20.85
C ASP A 68 -1.22 -8.73 19.56
N ALA A 69 -2.51 -8.39 19.66
CA ALA A 69 -3.38 -8.04 18.54
C ALA A 69 -4.63 -7.30 19.02
N LEU A 70 -5.22 -6.49 18.15
CA LEU A 70 -6.52 -5.87 18.39
C LEU A 70 -7.64 -6.88 18.09
N PRO A 71 -8.67 -6.98 18.94
CA PRO A 71 -9.68 -8.04 18.84
C PRO A 71 -10.62 -7.86 17.65
N ASP A 72 -10.94 -6.62 17.28
CA ASP A 72 -11.93 -6.32 16.25
C ASP A 72 -11.53 -5.08 15.43
N LEU A 73 -12.13 -4.96 14.25
CA LEU A 73 -11.97 -3.83 13.34
C LEU A 73 -12.42 -2.51 13.98
N ALA A 74 -13.46 -2.53 14.83
CA ALA A 74 -13.88 -1.36 15.60
C ALA A 74 -12.74 -0.86 16.51
N SER A 75 -12.01 -1.76 17.17
CA SER A 75 -10.86 -1.41 18.00
C SER A 75 -9.70 -0.82 17.17
N VAL A 76 -9.51 -1.31 15.94
CA VAL A 76 -8.53 -0.73 15.00
C VAL A 76 -8.93 0.70 14.63
N HIS A 77 -10.21 0.95 14.35
CA HIS A 77 -10.71 2.29 14.07
C HIS A 77 -10.54 3.25 15.25
N SER A 78 -10.87 2.82 16.48
CA SER A 78 -10.64 3.61 17.69
C SER A 78 -9.15 3.93 17.88
N PHE A 79 -8.27 2.94 17.76
CA PHE A 79 -6.82 3.14 17.87
C PHE A 79 -6.29 4.16 16.85
N VAL A 80 -6.70 4.03 15.57
CA VAL A 80 -6.25 4.96 14.52
C VAL A 80 -6.80 6.37 14.77
N ALA A 81 -8.07 6.48 15.18
CA ALA A 81 -8.70 7.78 15.42
C ALA A 81 -8.14 8.49 16.65
N GLU A 82 -7.96 7.78 17.76
CA GLU A 82 -7.62 8.36 19.07
C GLU A 82 -6.13 8.52 19.31
N ASN A 83 -5.28 7.67 18.71
CA ASN A 83 -3.83 7.70 18.92
C ASN A 83 -3.09 8.21 17.68
N PHE A 84 -3.41 7.68 16.50
CA PHE A 84 -2.63 7.98 15.31
C PHE A 84 -2.97 9.36 14.73
N LEU A 85 -4.25 9.68 14.53
CA LEU A 85 -4.65 10.95 13.89
C LEU A 85 -4.48 12.18 14.79
N THR A 86 -4.62 12.01 16.10
CA THR A 86 -4.53 13.08 17.12
C THR A 86 -3.08 13.44 17.50
N ARG A 87 -2.08 12.62 17.11
CA ARG A 87 -0.69 12.76 17.56
C ARG A 87 -0.03 14.12 17.33
N HIS A 88 -0.51 14.87 16.33
CA HIS A 88 0.01 16.19 15.98
C HIS A 88 -0.83 17.33 16.57
N GLU A 89 -1.96 17.04 17.21
CA GLU A 89 -2.87 18.05 17.75
C GLU A 89 -2.24 18.79 18.92
N ASP A 90 -1.52 18.08 19.79
CA ASP A 90 -0.80 18.65 20.92
C ASP A 90 0.29 19.64 20.46
N GLU A 91 1.18 19.21 19.55
CA GLU A 91 2.23 20.08 18.96
C GLU A 91 1.59 21.30 18.27
N LEU A 92 0.48 21.10 17.55
CA LEU A 92 -0.24 22.18 16.89
C LEU A 92 -0.84 23.18 17.90
N GLN A 93 -1.35 22.70 19.02
CA GLN A 93 -1.92 23.53 20.08
C GLN A 93 -0.83 24.34 20.80
N GLU A 94 0.32 23.73 21.08
CA GLU A 94 1.49 24.41 21.65
C GLU A 94 1.94 25.56 20.74
N LEU A 95 2.16 25.30 19.45
CA LEU A 95 2.56 26.32 18.47
C LEU A 95 1.54 27.45 18.34
N LYS A 96 0.24 27.15 18.43
CA LYS A 96 -0.82 28.16 18.43
C LYS A 96 -0.81 29.02 19.68
N SER A 97 -0.47 28.45 20.84
CA SER A 97 -0.43 29.14 22.13
C SER A 97 0.79 30.07 22.26
N GLU A 98 1.94 29.65 21.73
CA GLU A 98 3.15 30.47 21.66
C GLU A 98 2.98 31.66 20.72
N ARG A 99 2.12 31.51 19.72
CA ARG A 99 1.84 32.55 18.73
C ARG A 99 0.99 33.66 19.35
N ARG A 100 1.57 34.87 19.35
CA ARG A 100 0.83 36.10 19.71
C ARG A 100 -0.38 36.31 18.78
N PRO A 101 -1.54 36.75 19.30
CA PRO A 101 -2.71 37.04 18.49
C PRO A 101 -2.36 38.04 17.39
N GLY A 102 -2.79 37.76 16.15
CA GLY A 102 -2.54 38.60 14.97
C GLY A 102 -1.25 38.32 14.19
N ARG A 103 -0.31 37.51 14.71
CA ARG A 103 0.87 37.07 13.92
C ARG A 103 0.48 35.95 12.94
N PRO A 104 0.96 35.97 11.67
CA PRO A 104 0.73 34.86 10.74
C PRO A 104 1.33 33.55 11.26
N PRO A 105 0.76 32.39 10.86
CA PRO A 105 1.22 31.08 11.30
C PRO A 105 2.65 30.80 10.84
N HIS A 106 3.43 30.12 11.69
CA HIS A 106 4.78 29.71 11.34
C HIS A 106 4.75 28.59 10.29
N LYS A 107 5.86 28.42 9.55
CA LYS A 107 6.00 27.37 8.52
C LYS A 107 5.67 25.98 9.08
N ARG A 108 6.14 25.66 10.30
CA ARG A 108 5.86 24.41 10.99
C ARG A 108 4.36 24.22 11.28
N GLU A 109 3.68 25.26 11.72
CA GLU A 109 2.23 25.21 11.99
C GLU A 109 1.43 24.90 10.70
N LEU A 110 1.84 25.50 9.57
CA LEU A 110 1.23 25.21 8.27
C LEU A 110 1.49 23.77 7.82
N GLU A 111 2.75 23.31 7.92
CA GLU A 111 3.14 21.94 7.57
C GLU A 111 2.36 20.90 8.39
N LEU A 112 2.20 21.10 9.70
CA LEU A 112 1.43 20.20 10.55
C LEU A 112 -0.05 20.18 10.17
N LYS A 113 -0.66 21.34 9.89
CA LYS A 113 -2.05 21.41 9.43
C LYS A 113 -2.25 20.66 8.11
N GLU A 114 -1.31 20.81 7.18
CA GLU A 114 -1.35 20.09 5.90
C GLU A 114 -1.23 18.57 6.10
N ILE A 115 -0.35 18.13 7.01
CA ILE A 115 -0.19 16.71 7.36
C ILE A 115 -1.50 16.16 7.96
N ILE A 116 -2.06 16.82 8.96
CA ILE A 116 -3.31 16.40 9.62
C ILE A 116 -4.45 16.32 8.60
N ALA A 117 -4.64 17.36 7.78
CA ALA A 117 -5.70 17.39 6.78
C ALA A 117 -5.55 16.25 5.76
N LYS A 118 -4.32 15.98 5.32
CA LYS A 118 -4.02 14.90 4.38
C LYS A 118 -4.31 13.53 4.99
N GLU A 119 -3.94 13.30 6.24
CA GLU A 119 -4.17 12.03 6.92
C GLU A 119 -5.65 11.78 7.23
N GLN A 120 -6.38 12.82 7.64
CA GLN A 120 -7.83 12.74 7.81
C GLN A 120 -8.55 12.44 6.49
N GLN A 121 -8.10 13.06 5.40
CA GLN A 121 -8.63 12.75 4.06
C GLN A 121 -8.33 11.30 3.66
N GLU A 122 -7.09 10.83 3.88
CA GLU A 122 -6.71 9.45 3.60
C GLU A 122 -7.54 8.45 4.43
N TYR A 123 -7.80 8.77 5.70
CA TYR A 123 -8.66 7.98 6.58
C TYR A 123 -10.11 7.92 6.10
N SER A 124 -10.62 9.01 5.54
CA SER A 124 -11.96 9.06 4.96
C SER A 124 -12.06 8.25 3.66
N GLU A 125 -11.06 8.33 2.78
CA GLU A 125 -11.08 7.71 1.44
C GLU A 125 -10.63 6.25 1.42
N GLY A 126 -9.79 5.86 2.37
CA GLY A 126 -9.33 4.50 2.58
C GLY A 126 -7.84 4.46 2.91
N PHE A 127 -7.57 4.24 4.18
CA PHE A 127 -6.27 4.25 4.83
C PHE A 127 -5.60 2.88 4.73
N GLU A 128 -4.38 2.82 4.19
CA GLU A 128 -3.59 1.59 4.11
C GLU A 128 -2.75 1.45 5.40
N ILE A 129 -3.04 0.39 6.17
CA ILE A 129 -2.42 0.07 7.46
C ILE A 129 -2.02 -1.41 7.51
N PRO A 130 -1.09 -1.81 8.39
CA PRO A 130 -0.85 -3.23 8.62
C PRO A 130 -2.07 -3.84 9.29
N ASP A 131 -2.29 -5.13 9.06
CA ASP A 131 -3.33 -5.84 9.80
C ASP A 131 -2.93 -6.00 11.28
N LEU A 132 -3.56 -5.21 12.15
CA LEU A 132 -3.34 -5.25 13.59
C LEU A 132 -4.22 -6.29 14.31
N THR A 133 -5.10 -6.98 13.59
CA THR A 133 -5.96 -8.04 14.16
C THR A 133 -5.28 -9.40 14.19
N SER A 134 -4.25 -9.60 13.35
CA SER A 134 -3.45 -10.82 13.34
C SER A 134 -2.27 -10.72 14.32
N VAL A 135 -2.26 -11.61 15.31
CA VAL A 135 -1.17 -11.76 16.29
C VAL A 135 0.18 -11.97 15.61
N THR A 136 0.21 -12.82 14.58
CA THR A 136 1.44 -13.12 13.83
C THR A 136 1.94 -11.91 13.08
N ASN A 137 1.05 -11.11 12.47
CA ASN A 137 1.47 -9.92 11.76
C ASN A 137 2.04 -8.86 12.71
N VAL A 138 1.40 -8.64 13.86
CA VAL A 138 1.88 -7.70 14.88
C VAL A 138 3.23 -8.12 15.44
N LYS A 139 3.43 -9.40 15.74
CA LYS A 139 4.75 -9.92 16.20
C LYS A 139 5.85 -9.66 15.17
N LEU A 140 5.58 -9.96 13.90
CA LEU A 140 6.53 -9.69 12.81
C LEU A 140 6.84 -8.20 12.67
N LEU A 141 5.85 -7.34 12.89
CA LEU A 141 6.02 -5.88 12.82
C LEU A 141 6.79 -5.33 14.02
N ARG A 142 6.66 -5.93 15.21
CA ARG A 142 7.45 -5.56 16.40
C ARG A 142 8.93 -5.96 16.26
N ASP A 143 9.20 -7.13 15.68
CA ASP A 143 10.56 -7.59 15.42
C ASP A 143 11.26 -6.85 14.27
N TRP A 144 10.49 -6.08 13.49
CA TRP A 144 10.97 -5.43 12.29
C TRP A 144 11.72 -4.12 12.58
N GLN A 145 12.94 -4.02 12.06
CA GLN A 145 13.84 -2.88 12.27
C GLN A 145 13.67 -1.74 11.23
N GLY A 146 12.53 -1.66 10.55
CA GLY A 146 12.26 -0.58 9.59
C GLY A 146 12.91 -0.74 8.21
N ASP A 147 13.35 -1.94 7.81
CA ASP A 147 13.85 -2.19 6.45
C ASP A 147 12.74 -2.02 5.39
N PRO A 148 12.85 -1.05 4.45
CA PRO A 148 11.86 -0.86 3.39
C PRO A 148 11.68 -2.07 2.46
N GLN A 149 12.68 -2.95 2.36
CA GLN A 149 12.60 -4.13 1.51
C GLN A 149 11.70 -5.21 2.11
N ALA A 150 11.49 -5.18 3.43
CA ALA A 150 10.62 -6.12 4.15
C ALA A 150 9.13 -5.73 4.10
N LEU A 151 8.77 -4.54 3.61
CA LEU A 151 7.37 -4.10 3.50
C LEU A 151 6.42 -5.13 2.85
N PRO A 152 6.80 -5.85 1.77
CA PRO A 152 5.94 -6.87 1.16
C PRO A 152 5.80 -8.15 1.99
N LEU A 153 6.52 -8.31 3.09
CA LEU A 153 6.41 -9.48 3.96
C LEU A 153 5.16 -9.41 4.84
N PHE A 154 4.74 -8.20 5.23
CA PHE A 154 3.63 -7.96 6.15
C PHE A 154 2.28 -7.98 5.44
N ARG A 155 1.24 -8.32 6.21
CA ARG A 155 -0.15 -8.25 5.76
C ARG A 155 -0.64 -6.81 5.87
N MET A 156 -1.18 -6.27 4.78
CA MET A 156 -1.68 -4.90 4.68
C MET A 156 -3.17 -4.90 4.35
N VAL A 157 -3.92 -4.07 5.06
CA VAL A 157 -5.36 -3.89 4.91
C VAL A 157 -5.68 -2.43 4.65
N ARG A 158 -6.82 -2.19 4.02
CA ARG A 158 -7.38 -0.86 3.78
C ARG A 158 -8.67 -0.71 4.56
N ILE A 159 -8.71 0.30 5.43
CA ILE A 159 -9.86 0.66 6.27
C ILE A 159 -10.35 2.06 5.89
N SER A 160 -11.62 2.37 6.13
CA SER A 160 -12.17 3.71 5.86
C SER A 160 -13.12 4.15 6.96
N ALA A 161 -13.05 5.42 7.34
CA ALA A 161 -14.00 6.01 8.28
C ALA A 161 -15.46 5.96 7.80
N LYS A 162 -15.68 5.99 6.48
CA LYS A 162 -17.04 5.98 5.89
C LYS A 162 -17.70 4.61 5.98
N TYR A 163 -16.90 3.55 5.95
CA TYR A 163 -17.34 2.16 5.94
C TYR A 163 -16.55 1.38 6.98
N PRO A 164 -16.85 1.57 8.28
CA PRO A 164 -16.08 0.96 9.37
C PRO A 164 -16.14 -0.57 9.36
N GLU A 165 -17.21 -1.15 8.81
CA GLU A 165 -17.38 -2.60 8.67
C GLU A 165 -16.54 -3.21 7.53
N GLN A 166 -15.99 -2.38 6.63
CA GLN A 166 -15.28 -2.86 5.44
C GLN A 166 -13.78 -2.82 5.65
N CYS A 167 -13.18 -4.00 5.77
CA CYS A 167 -11.74 -4.19 5.71
C CYS A 167 -11.35 -4.88 4.40
N LYS A 168 -10.67 -4.14 3.51
CA LYS A 168 -10.19 -4.71 2.24
C LYS A 168 -8.76 -5.17 2.39
N LEU A 169 -8.51 -6.47 2.21
CA LEU A 169 -7.15 -7.00 2.12
C LEU A 169 -6.44 -6.47 0.87
N MET A 170 -5.34 -5.75 1.06
CA MET A 170 -4.54 -5.18 -0.03
C MET A 170 -3.39 -6.11 -0.42
N HIS A 171 -2.71 -6.67 0.60
CA HIS A 171 -1.61 -7.61 0.41
C HIS A 171 -1.63 -8.63 1.56
N PRO A 172 -1.69 -9.95 1.27
CA PRO A 172 -1.71 -10.98 2.32
C PRO A 172 -0.40 -11.12 3.11
N GLY A 173 0.71 -10.56 2.59
CA GLY A 173 2.04 -10.72 3.14
C GLY A 173 2.77 -11.94 2.57
N ASN A 174 4.05 -11.76 2.26
CA ASN A 174 4.91 -12.83 1.73
C ASN A 174 5.64 -13.61 2.82
N HIS A 175 5.44 -13.27 4.10
CA HIS A 175 6.09 -14.00 5.19
C HIS A 175 5.53 -15.43 5.31
N LYS A 176 6.41 -16.41 5.57
CA LYS A 176 6.03 -17.84 5.60
C LYS A 176 4.90 -18.14 6.59
N LEU A 177 4.94 -17.52 7.78
CA LEU A 177 3.91 -17.71 8.80
C LEU A 177 2.54 -17.19 8.35
N LEU A 178 2.50 -16.00 7.75
CA LEU A 178 1.26 -15.39 7.25
C LEU A 178 0.69 -16.17 6.07
N GLN A 179 1.53 -16.75 5.21
CA GLN A 179 1.07 -17.63 4.12
C GLN A 179 0.42 -18.91 4.65
N ILE A 180 0.97 -19.50 5.72
CA ILE A 180 0.41 -20.69 6.36
C ILE A 180 -0.95 -20.36 6.97
N GLU A 181 -1.05 -19.28 7.73
CA GLU A 181 -2.31 -18.81 8.31
C GLU A 181 -3.37 -18.53 7.24
N PHE A 182 -2.99 -17.85 6.16
CA PHE A 182 -3.90 -17.56 5.05
C PHE A 182 -4.39 -18.83 4.35
N LYS A 183 -3.53 -19.85 4.18
CA LYS A 183 -3.93 -21.14 3.61
C LYS A 183 -4.90 -21.88 4.52
N GLN A 184 -4.63 -21.90 5.83
CA GLN A 184 -5.51 -22.53 6.82
C GLN A 184 -6.89 -21.86 6.88
N GLN A 185 -6.94 -20.52 6.84
CA GLN A 185 -8.19 -19.77 6.79
C GLN A 185 -9.01 -20.13 5.54
N ASN A 186 -8.38 -20.18 4.37
CA ASN A 186 -9.07 -20.53 3.13
C ASN A 186 -9.57 -21.99 3.12
N GLU A 187 -8.79 -22.92 3.66
CA GLU A 187 -9.20 -24.33 3.79
C GLU A 187 -10.39 -24.49 4.75
N ALA A 188 -10.40 -23.76 5.86
CA ALA A 188 -11.52 -23.76 6.82
C ALA A 188 -12.79 -23.18 6.21
N THR A 189 -12.71 -22.04 5.50
CA THR A 189 -13.87 -21.46 4.80
C THR A 189 -14.37 -22.37 3.68
N ALA A 190 -13.47 -23.04 2.95
CA ALA A 190 -13.86 -24.01 1.93
C ALA A 190 -14.59 -25.22 2.55
N ALA A 191 -14.08 -25.77 3.66
CA ALA A 191 -14.70 -26.88 4.37
C ALA A 191 -16.11 -26.53 4.90
N ASP A 192 -16.28 -25.34 5.46
CA ASP A 192 -17.57 -24.85 5.99
C ASP A 192 -18.61 -24.67 4.86
N SER A 193 -18.19 -24.13 3.72
CA SER A 193 -19.04 -24.01 2.53
C SER A 193 -19.43 -25.36 1.89
N THR A 194 -18.60 -26.39 2.05
CA THR A 194 -18.92 -27.74 1.57
C THR A 194 -19.85 -28.50 2.52
N SER A 195 -19.89 -28.18 3.81
CA SER A 195 -20.83 -28.78 4.77
C SER A 195 -22.26 -28.23 4.68
N GLU A 196 -22.46 -27.02 4.15
CA GLU A 196 -23.80 -26.42 3.97
C GLU A 196 -24.55 -26.93 2.73
N MET A 197 -23.92 -27.65 1.80
CA MET A 197 -24.56 -28.15 0.57
C MET A 197 -25.06 -29.61 0.60
N ASP A 198 -24.85 -30.37 1.69
CA ASP A 198 -25.18 -31.81 1.75
C ASP A 198 -26.38 -32.16 2.66
N THR A 199 -27.38 -31.26 2.74
CA THR A 199 -28.68 -31.57 3.35
C THR A 199 -29.83 -30.90 2.58
N THR A 200 -30.10 -31.31 1.35
CA THR A 200 -31.48 -31.35 0.85
C THR A 200 -31.72 -32.64 0.09
N ASP A 201 -32.46 -33.51 0.77
CA ASP A 201 -32.97 -34.79 0.33
C ASP A 201 -33.87 -34.64 -0.92
N SER A 202 -33.62 -35.54 -1.87
CA SER A 202 -34.51 -36.11 -2.88
C SER A 202 -35.96 -35.57 -2.95
N THR A 203 -36.33 -34.95 -4.07
CA THR A 203 -37.51 -35.27 -4.92
C THR A 203 -37.73 -34.14 -5.93
N ASN A 204 -37.60 -34.44 -7.22
CA ASN A 204 -38.62 -34.19 -8.26
C ASN A 204 -37.98 -34.40 -9.63
N VAL A 205 -38.25 -35.56 -10.24
CA VAL A 205 -38.01 -35.81 -11.65
C VAL A 205 -39.05 -34.98 -12.42
N GLN A 206 -38.62 -33.89 -13.05
CA GLN A 206 -39.41 -33.24 -14.10
C GLN A 206 -38.67 -33.29 -15.43
N GLU A 207 -39.38 -33.88 -16.38
CA GLU A 207 -39.04 -34.17 -17.75
C GLU A 207 -38.53 -32.94 -18.50
N ARG A 208 -37.46 -33.13 -19.28
CA ARG A 208 -37.00 -32.15 -20.27
C ARG A 208 -37.79 -32.38 -21.56
N PRO A 209 -38.48 -31.39 -22.14
CA PRO A 209 -38.97 -31.51 -23.49
C PRO A 209 -37.84 -31.21 -24.50
N ASP A 210 -37.72 -32.08 -25.49
CA ASP A 210 -36.80 -32.02 -26.62
C ASP A 210 -36.98 -30.71 -27.42
N PHE A 211 -35.93 -29.90 -27.47
CA PHE A 211 -35.86 -28.75 -28.37
C PHE A 211 -35.33 -29.20 -29.74
N GLN A 212 -36.25 -29.41 -30.68
CA GLN A 212 -35.94 -29.62 -32.10
C GLN A 212 -35.18 -28.42 -32.66
N ARG A 213 -33.96 -28.67 -33.17
CA ARG A 213 -33.23 -27.71 -34.02
C ARG A 213 -33.97 -27.56 -35.35
N VAL A 214 -34.62 -26.42 -35.56
CA VAL A 214 -35.06 -26.01 -36.89
C VAL A 214 -33.83 -25.50 -37.65
N GLY A 215 -33.49 -26.21 -38.71
CA GLY A 215 -32.38 -25.88 -39.60
C GLY A 215 -32.72 -24.76 -40.59
N GLU A 216 -31.63 -24.19 -41.10
CA GLU A 216 -31.45 -23.86 -42.52
C GLU A 216 -32.23 -22.66 -43.07
N PHE A 217 -31.61 -21.47 -43.07
CA PHE A 217 -31.90 -20.44 -44.06
C PHE A 217 -30.70 -19.48 -44.22
N ALA A 218 -29.86 -19.71 -45.24
CA ALA A 218 -29.00 -18.68 -45.84
C ALA A 218 -28.42 -19.19 -47.18
N GLN A 219 -29.17 -19.04 -48.27
CA GLN A 219 -28.62 -19.01 -49.63
C GLN A 219 -29.48 -18.12 -50.55
N MET A 220 -28.81 -17.46 -51.49
CA MET A 220 -29.24 -16.41 -52.42
C MET A 220 -29.22 -14.99 -51.83
N GLY A 221 -28.60 -14.00 -52.47
CA GLY A 221 -27.99 -13.89 -53.80
C GLY A 221 -27.39 -12.48 -53.95
#